data_AF-A0A1I3WKC9-F1
#
_entry.id   AF-A0A1I3WKC9-F1
#
_cell.length_a   1.000
_cell.length_b   1.000
_cell.length_c   1.000
_cell.angle_alpha   90.00
_cell.angle_beta   90.00
_cell.angle_gamma   90.00
#
_symmetry.space_group_name_H-M   'P 1'
#
loop_
_entity.id
_entity.type
_entity.pdbx_description
1 polymer ?
#
loop_
_entity_poly.entity_id
_entity_poly.type
_entity_poly.pdbx_seq_one_letter_code
_entity_poly.pdbx_strand_id
1 'polypeptide(L)'
;MRGLSLMGLVEVRHGSGAYVKGSATGVVGSSLQMLLRFEPVGLVDVVRLAGVLHRQVALSGAERATDADLAALAAAIDAIDGEASAAVAGQVARFLDAFVATAHDPLLAALCHTLDRVVLNVTADVLSPGSTALATEIGHIRPIRLRLLRALTDHDSARAVAAADEYHAVSERIVLTHPELAGARLSDPRWAPLLAGLG
;
A
#
# COMPACT_ATOMS: atom_id res chain seq x y z
N MET A 1 -27.14 -23.03 -0.43
CA MET A 1 -26.81 -21.67 -0.93
C MET A 1 -27.54 -20.59 -0.13
N ARG A 2 -27.23 -20.39 1.16
CA ARG A 2 -27.82 -19.28 1.96
C ARG A 2 -26.77 -18.39 2.65
N GLY A 3 -25.48 -18.67 2.50
CA GLY A 3 -24.40 -17.94 3.18
C GLY A 3 -23.81 -16.75 2.42
N LEU A 4 -23.99 -16.65 1.10
CA LEU A 4 -23.35 -15.61 0.25
C LEU A 4 -24.22 -14.37 0.01
N SER A 5 -25.52 -14.44 0.28
CA SER A 5 -26.44 -13.32 0.06
C SER A 5 -26.33 -12.21 1.12
N LEU A 6 -25.65 -12.47 2.24
CA LEU A 6 -25.57 -11.56 3.39
C LEU A 6 -24.37 -10.58 3.34
N MET A 7 -23.47 -10.70 2.37
CA MET A 7 -22.30 -9.81 2.23
C MET A 7 -22.39 -8.83 1.05
N GLY A 8 -23.57 -8.68 0.43
CA GLY A 8 -23.76 -7.72 -0.68
C GLY A 8 -23.02 -8.07 -1.97
N LEU A 9 -22.53 -9.30 -2.11
CA LEU A 9 -21.64 -9.73 -3.20
C LEU A 9 -22.33 -10.47 -4.35
N VAL A 10 -23.63 -10.77 -4.25
CA VAL A 10 -24.37 -11.45 -5.34
C VAL A 10 -25.82 -10.98 -5.38
N GLU A 11 -26.23 -10.46 -6.54
CA GLU A 11 -27.64 -10.29 -6.89
C GLU A 11 -28.09 -11.54 -7.64
N VAL A 12 -29.07 -12.27 -7.09
CA VAL A 12 -29.62 -13.47 -7.75
C VAL A 12 -30.87 -13.05 -8.52
N ARG A 13 -30.75 -12.84 -9.83
CA ARG A 13 -31.90 -12.79 -10.74
C ARG A 13 -32.16 -14.18 -11.32
N HIS A 14 -33.38 -14.68 -11.13
CA HIS A 14 -33.80 -15.96 -11.70
C HIS A 14 -33.64 -15.92 -13.23
N GLY A 15 -32.78 -16.79 -13.78
CA GLY A 15 -32.77 -17.13 -15.20
C GLY A 15 -31.48 -16.87 -16.00
N SER A 16 -30.43 -16.25 -15.47
CA SER A 16 -29.17 -16.06 -16.24
C SER A 16 -27.96 -15.71 -15.37
N GLY A 17 -27.22 -16.73 -14.92
CA GLY A 17 -25.83 -16.61 -14.44
C GLY A 17 -25.60 -15.90 -13.10
N ALA A 18 -24.61 -16.36 -12.33
CA ALA A 18 -24.08 -15.64 -11.19
C ALA A 18 -22.99 -14.67 -11.67
N TYR A 19 -23.22 -13.37 -11.53
CA TYR A 19 -22.19 -12.36 -11.82
C TYR A 19 -21.47 -12.01 -10.52
N VAL A 20 -20.17 -12.32 -10.46
CA VAL A 20 -19.28 -11.82 -9.39
C VAL A 20 -19.06 -10.34 -9.65
N LYS A 21 -19.43 -9.48 -8.70
CA LYS A 21 -19.09 -8.06 -8.74
C LYS A 21 -17.60 -7.94 -8.44
N GLY A 22 -16.75 -8.10 -9.45
CA GLY A 22 -15.30 -7.91 -9.30
C GLY A 22 -15.04 -6.49 -8.81
N SER A 23 -14.37 -6.34 -7.67
CA SER A 23 -13.86 -5.02 -7.27
C SER A 23 -12.79 -4.60 -8.28
N ALA A 24 -12.70 -3.30 -8.59
CA ALA A 24 -11.65 -2.80 -9.48
C ALA A 24 -10.25 -3.23 -8.99
N THR A 25 -10.06 -3.27 -7.68
CA THR A 25 -8.85 -3.79 -7.02
C THR A 25 -8.57 -5.26 -7.33
N GLY A 26 -9.60 -6.14 -7.32
CA GLY A 26 -9.40 -7.56 -7.64
C GLY A 26 -9.03 -7.81 -9.10
N VAL A 27 -9.60 -7.02 -10.03
CA VAL A 27 -9.24 -7.10 -11.46
C VAL A 27 -7.80 -6.64 -11.69
N VAL A 28 -7.44 -5.46 -11.18
CA VAL A 28 -6.08 -4.91 -11.29
C VAL A 28 -5.06 -5.84 -10.63
N GLY A 29 -5.39 -6.37 -9.44
CA GLY A 29 -4.53 -7.29 -8.71
C GLY A 29 -4.30 -8.60 -9.44
N SER A 30 -5.35 -9.19 -10.03
CA SER A 30 -5.22 -10.41 -10.85
C SER A 30 -4.33 -10.18 -12.07
N SER A 31 -4.49 -9.07 -12.79
CA SER A 31 -3.65 -8.72 -13.94
C SER A 31 -2.20 -8.48 -13.53
N LEU A 32 -1.96 -7.74 -12.44
CA LEU A 32 -0.61 -7.50 -11.94
C LEU A 32 0.05 -8.79 -11.48
N GLN A 33 -0.69 -9.66 -10.79
CA GLN A 33 -0.19 -10.98 -10.37
C GLN A 33 0.31 -11.80 -11.56
N MET A 34 -0.44 -11.81 -12.67
CA MET A 34 0.01 -12.48 -13.90
C MET A 34 1.29 -11.84 -14.45
N LEU A 35 1.33 -10.51 -14.57
CA LEU A 35 2.50 -9.79 -15.06
C LEU A 35 3.75 -10.10 -14.23
N LEU A 36 3.65 -10.00 -12.90
CA LEU A 36 4.76 -10.25 -11.98
C LEU A 36 5.26 -11.70 -12.01
N ARG A 37 4.40 -12.65 -12.40
CA ARG A 37 4.78 -14.06 -12.54
C ARG A 37 5.59 -14.34 -13.81
N PHE A 38 5.29 -13.64 -14.91
CA PHE A 38 5.89 -13.92 -16.22
C PHE A 38 7.04 -12.99 -16.58
N GLU A 39 7.04 -11.75 -16.07
CA GLU A 39 8.11 -10.79 -16.31
C GLU A 39 9.13 -10.77 -15.16
N PRO A 40 10.42 -10.55 -15.44
CA PRO A 40 11.46 -10.51 -14.41
C PRO A 40 11.48 -9.18 -13.65
N VAL A 41 10.34 -8.80 -13.06
CA VAL A 41 10.18 -7.54 -12.30
C VAL A 41 10.85 -7.65 -10.93
N GLY A 42 11.70 -6.68 -10.59
CA GLY A 42 12.30 -6.57 -9.27
C GLY A 42 11.38 -5.89 -8.27
N LEU A 43 11.51 -6.22 -6.98
CA LEU A 43 10.78 -5.51 -5.92
C LEU A 43 11.06 -3.99 -5.93
N VAL A 44 12.31 -3.61 -6.22
CA VAL A 44 12.72 -2.20 -6.34
C VAL A 44 11.96 -1.46 -7.44
N ASP A 45 11.60 -2.13 -8.53
CA ASP A 45 10.85 -1.51 -9.63
C ASP A 45 9.41 -1.26 -9.22
N VAL A 46 8.81 -2.19 -8.47
CA VAL A 46 7.47 -2.03 -7.88
C VAL A 46 7.46 -0.88 -6.88
N VAL A 47 8.47 -0.81 -6.02
CA VAL A 47 8.67 0.33 -5.11
C VAL A 47 8.70 1.60 -5.94
N ARG A 48 9.65 1.80 -6.86
CA ARG A 48 9.75 3.02 -7.67
C ARG A 48 8.44 3.45 -8.34
N LEU A 49 7.69 2.50 -8.92
CA LEU A 49 6.37 2.79 -9.50
C LEU A 49 5.36 3.27 -8.45
N ALA A 50 5.29 2.61 -7.29
CA ALA A 50 4.43 3.05 -6.19
C ALA A 50 4.78 4.48 -5.74
N GLY A 51 6.07 4.84 -5.74
CA GLY A 51 6.52 6.21 -5.43
C GLY A 51 5.99 7.26 -6.38
N VAL A 52 6.01 6.98 -7.69
CA VAL A 52 5.43 7.87 -8.71
C VAL A 52 3.94 8.08 -8.48
N LEU A 53 3.22 7.02 -8.10
CA LEU A 53 1.79 7.11 -7.83
C LEU A 53 1.50 7.84 -6.51
N HIS A 54 2.27 7.59 -5.46
CA HIS A 54 2.14 8.30 -4.19
C HIS A 54 2.46 9.79 -4.30
N ARG A 55 3.36 10.19 -5.20
CA ARG A 55 3.54 11.60 -5.56
C ARG A 55 2.25 12.23 -6.08
N GLN A 56 1.51 11.52 -6.93
CA GLN A 56 0.21 11.99 -7.44
C GLN A 56 -0.87 12.00 -6.35
N VAL A 57 -0.82 11.04 -5.41
CA VAL A 57 -1.67 11.05 -4.23
C VAL A 57 -1.41 12.30 -3.40
N ALA A 58 -0.15 12.63 -3.11
CA ALA A 58 0.20 13.81 -2.33
C ALA A 58 -0.26 15.11 -2.99
N LEU A 59 -0.08 15.23 -4.31
CA LEU A 59 -0.53 16.39 -5.08
C LEU A 59 -2.05 16.55 -4.99
N SER A 60 -2.80 15.47 -5.25
CA SER A 60 -4.27 15.50 -5.24
C SER A 60 -4.82 15.66 -3.82
N GLY A 61 -4.18 15.03 -2.84
CA GLY A 61 -4.56 15.07 -1.43
C GLY A 61 -4.42 16.46 -0.83
N ALA A 62 -3.36 17.20 -1.18
CA ALA A 62 -3.21 18.57 -0.72
C ALA A 62 -4.36 19.48 -1.20
N GLU A 63 -4.98 19.17 -2.34
CA GLU A 63 -6.12 19.92 -2.88
C GLU A 63 -7.48 19.42 -2.36
N ARG A 64 -7.62 18.12 -2.08
CA ARG A 64 -8.91 17.45 -1.93
C ARG A 64 -9.17 16.83 -0.56
N ALA A 65 -8.15 16.66 0.28
CA ALA A 65 -8.28 16.00 1.57
C ALA A 65 -9.34 16.69 2.43
N THR A 66 -10.22 15.90 3.03
CA THR A 66 -11.19 16.39 4.01
C THR A 66 -10.64 16.28 5.43
N ASP A 67 -11.25 17.01 6.37
CA ASP A 67 -10.93 16.89 7.80
C ASP A 67 -11.06 15.44 8.30
N ALA A 68 -12.00 14.68 7.74
CA ALA A 68 -12.19 13.26 8.07
C ALA A 68 -11.01 12.40 7.59
N ASP A 69 -10.48 12.65 6.38
CA ASP A 69 -9.32 11.94 5.87
C ASP A 69 -8.07 12.28 6.67
N LEU A 70 -7.88 13.56 7.02
CA LEU A 70 -6.75 14.01 7.84
C LEU A 70 -6.79 13.40 9.25
N ALA A 71 -7.99 13.29 9.85
CA ALA A 71 -8.17 12.62 11.14
C ALA A 71 -7.87 11.11 11.04
N ALA A 72 -8.33 10.45 9.97
CA ALA A 72 -8.03 9.03 9.73
C ALA A 72 -6.54 8.78 9.51
N LEU A 73 -5.87 9.65 8.74
CA LEU A 73 -4.43 9.59 8.50
C LEU A 73 -3.64 9.81 9.80
N ALA A 74 -4.03 10.78 10.61
CA ALA A 74 -3.41 11.02 11.92
C ALA A 74 -3.54 9.80 12.84
N ALA A 75 -4.74 9.22 12.94
CA ALA A 75 -4.98 8.02 13.75
C ALA A 75 -4.16 6.81 13.25
N ALA A 76 -3.99 6.66 11.93
CA ALA A 76 -3.18 5.60 11.36
C ALA A 76 -1.68 5.78 11.66
N ILE A 77 -1.18 7.02 11.69
CA ILE A 77 0.19 7.34 12.10
C ILE A 77 0.40 6.98 13.57
N ASP A 78 -0.49 7.42 14.46
CA ASP A 78 -0.39 7.16 15.90
C ASP A 78 -0.45 5.66 16.21
N ALA A 79 -1.25 4.89 15.47
CA ALA A 79 -1.36 3.44 15.65
C ALA A 79 -0.03 2.71 15.39
N ILE A 80 0.76 3.17 14.42
CA ILE A 80 2.08 2.58 14.13
C ILE A 80 3.04 2.76 15.31
N ASP A 81 2.92 3.87 16.04
CA ASP A 81 3.81 4.20 17.15
C ASP A 81 3.42 3.51 18.47
N GLY A 82 2.16 3.05 18.58
CA GLY A 82 1.59 2.51 19.81
C GLY A 82 1.89 1.03 20.10
N GLU A 83 2.37 0.24 19.12
CA GLU A 83 2.55 -1.21 19.29
C GLU A 83 3.96 -1.71 19.00
N ALA A 84 4.43 -2.61 19.85
CA ALA A 84 5.67 -3.35 19.63
C ALA A 84 5.46 -4.50 18.60
N SER A 85 6.02 -4.27 17.42
CA SER A 85 6.58 -5.27 16.49
C SER A 85 5.67 -6.23 15.72
N ALA A 86 4.60 -6.81 16.27
CA ALA A 86 3.90 -7.90 15.57
C ALA A 86 2.86 -7.43 14.53
N ALA A 87 2.22 -6.28 14.76
CA ALA A 87 1.16 -5.76 13.89
C ALA A 87 1.63 -4.68 12.90
N VAL A 88 2.93 -4.35 12.88
CA VAL A 88 3.38 -3.11 12.23
C VAL A 88 3.12 -3.11 10.72
N ALA A 89 3.32 -4.23 10.03
CA ALA A 89 3.01 -4.31 8.60
C ALA A 89 1.54 -3.95 8.30
N GLY A 90 0.60 -4.43 9.13
CA GLY A 90 -0.81 -4.09 9.02
C GLY A 90 -1.12 -2.63 9.38
N GLN A 91 -0.40 -2.04 10.31
CA GLN A 91 -0.54 -0.62 10.65
C GLN A 91 0.02 0.30 9.56
N VAL A 92 1.16 -0.08 8.95
CA VAL A 92 1.71 0.62 7.77
C VAL A 92 0.74 0.52 6.59
N ALA A 93 0.12 -0.64 6.36
CA ALA A 93 -0.92 -0.78 5.34
C ALA A 93 -2.08 0.21 5.57
N ARG A 94 -2.60 0.30 6.80
CA ARG A 94 -3.68 1.26 7.14
C ARG A 94 -3.26 2.71 6.93
N PHE A 95 -2.01 3.05 7.22
CA PHE A 95 -1.46 4.39 6.93
C PHE A 95 -1.46 4.68 5.43
N LEU A 96 -1.00 3.75 4.60
CA LEU A 96 -0.98 3.92 3.15
C LEU A 96 -2.42 4.02 2.59
N ASP A 97 -3.33 3.17 3.04
CA ASP A 97 -4.75 3.24 2.66
C ASP A 97 -5.37 4.62 3.02
N ALA A 98 -5.11 5.11 4.24
CA ALA A 98 -5.60 6.41 4.68
C ALA A 98 -4.98 7.57 3.87
N PHE A 99 -3.68 7.49 3.55
CA PHE A 99 -3.00 8.48 2.72
C PHE A 99 -3.56 8.48 1.30
N VAL A 100 -3.71 7.32 0.68
CA VAL A 100 -4.27 7.15 -0.67
C VAL A 100 -5.70 7.69 -0.75
N ALA A 101 -6.51 7.50 0.29
CA ALA A 101 -7.88 8.00 0.36
C ALA A 101 -7.98 9.53 0.21
N THR A 102 -6.98 10.28 0.68
CA THR A 102 -6.95 11.75 0.61
C THR A 102 -7.06 12.29 -0.82
N ALA A 103 -6.63 11.52 -1.82
CA ALA A 103 -6.68 11.93 -3.22
C ALA A 103 -8.08 11.86 -3.85
N HIS A 104 -9.02 11.14 -3.22
CA HIS A 104 -10.36 10.84 -3.73
C HIS A 104 -10.37 10.38 -5.21
N ASP A 105 -9.35 9.60 -5.61
CA ASP A 105 -9.21 9.04 -6.96
C ASP A 105 -9.26 7.50 -6.90
N PRO A 106 -10.41 6.89 -7.28
CA PRO A 106 -10.58 5.44 -7.19
C PRO A 106 -9.60 4.62 -8.03
N LEU A 107 -9.14 5.15 -9.18
CA LEU A 107 -8.20 4.45 -10.04
C LEU A 107 -6.80 4.47 -9.42
N LEU A 108 -6.38 5.66 -8.97
CA LEU A 108 -5.11 5.81 -8.26
C LEU A 108 -5.08 4.94 -7.00
N ALA A 109 -6.20 4.87 -6.27
CA ALA A 109 -6.32 4.01 -5.11
C ALA A 109 -6.19 2.52 -5.44
N ALA A 110 -6.87 2.04 -6.49
CA ALA A 110 -6.75 0.65 -6.90
C ALA A 110 -5.30 0.27 -7.27
N LEU A 111 -4.57 1.17 -7.95
CA LEU A 111 -3.17 0.96 -8.33
C LEU A 111 -2.23 0.98 -7.12
N CYS A 112 -2.31 2.01 -6.26
CA CYS A 112 -1.46 2.14 -5.07
C CYS A 112 -1.66 0.95 -4.13
N HIS A 113 -2.91 0.63 -3.75
CA HIS A 113 -3.18 -0.49 -2.86
C HIS A 113 -2.63 -1.82 -3.39
N THR A 114 -2.69 -2.04 -4.70
CA THR A 114 -2.16 -3.28 -5.30
C THR A 114 -0.64 -3.34 -5.19
N LEU A 115 0.06 -2.26 -5.53
CA LEU A 115 1.53 -2.21 -5.47
C LEU A 115 2.04 -2.23 -4.04
N ASP A 116 1.40 -1.48 -3.14
CA ASP A 116 1.77 -1.41 -1.72
C ASP A 116 1.63 -2.77 -1.05
N ARG A 117 0.59 -3.53 -1.38
CA ARG A 117 0.43 -4.91 -0.89
C ARG A 117 1.58 -5.80 -1.33
N VAL A 118 2.09 -5.67 -2.56
CA VAL A 118 3.27 -6.41 -3.01
C VAL A 118 4.49 -6.01 -2.17
N VAL A 119 4.74 -4.70 -2.04
CA VAL A 119 5.89 -4.18 -1.29
C VAL A 119 5.84 -4.63 0.17
N LEU A 120 4.70 -4.47 0.83
CA LEU A 120 4.52 -4.82 2.23
C LEU A 120 4.60 -6.32 2.48
N ASN A 121 3.96 -7.15 1.65
CA ASN A 121 3.99 -8.61 1.85
C ASN A 121 5.42 -9.16 1.72
N VAL A 122 6.14 -8.77 0.67
CA VAL A 122 7.52 -9.24 0.44
C VAL A 122 8.47 -8.70 1.51
N THR A 123 8.33 -7.42 1.88
CA THR A 123 9.17 -6.81 2.92
C THR A 123 8.91 -7.42 4.29
N ALA A 124 7.64 -7.64 4.66
CA ALA A 124 7.28 -8.24 5.94
C ALA A 124 7.74 -9.69 6.07
N ASP A 125 7.67 -10.47 4.98
CA ASP A 125 8.17 -11.84 4.94
C ASP A 125 9.67 -11.91 5.22
N VAL A 126 10.47 -11.07 4.56
CA VAL A 126 11.94 -11.04 4.73
C VAL A 126 12.34 -10.43 6.07
N LEU A 127 11.71 -9.33 6.49
CA LEU A 127 12.17 -8.59 7.67
C LEU A 127 11.64 -9.12 9.00
N SER A 128 10.56 -9.94 8.97
CA SER A 128 9.85 -10.61 10.08
C SER A 128 9.63 -9.80 11.38
N PRO A 129 8.47 -9.94 12.05
CA PRO A 129 8.24 -9.31 13.35
C PRO A 129 9.23 -9.84 14.40
N GLY A 130 10.05 -8.95 14.96
CA GLY A 130 11.04 -9.25 16.00
C GLY A 130 12.45 -8.76 15.68
N SER A 131 12.73 -8.34 14.44
CA SER A 131 14.01 -7.70 14.12
C SER A 131 14.04 -6.26 14.64
N THR A 132 15.08 -5.91 15.39
CA THR A 132 15.38 -4.52 15.77
C THR A 132 15.56 -3.62 14.55
N ALA A 133 15.93 -4.21 13.40
CA ALA A 133 16.06 -3.54 12.12
C ALA A 133 14.72 -2.94 11.64
N LEU A 134 13.63 -3.73 11.63
CA LEU A 134 12.32 -3.24 11.20
C LEU A 134 11.84 -2.09 12.09
N ALA A 135 11.93 -2.25 13.42
CA ALA A 135 11.54 -1.21 14.37
C ALA A 135 12.36 0.09 14.21
N THR A 136 13.66 -0.03 13.93
CA THR A 136 14.54 1.13 13.67
C THR A 136 14.13 1.87 12.40
N GLU A 137 13.89 1.15 11.31
CA GLU A 137 13.45 1.76 10.05
C GLU A 137 12.07 2.42 10.18
N ILE A 138 11.13 1.80 10.90
CA ILE A 138 9.82 2.40 11.21
C ILE A 138 9.98 3.73 11.96
N GLY A 139 10.89 3.77 12.94
CA GLY A 139 11.18 4.97 13.71
C GLY A 139 11.70 6.12 12.84
N HIS A 140 12.57 5.84 11.87
CA HIS A 140 13.07 6.84 10.92
C HIS A 140 12.00 7.41 9.97
N ILE A 141 10.95 6.64 9.69
CA ILE A 141 9.86 7.06 8.80
C ILE A 141 8.85 7.98 9.50
N ARG A 142 8.72 7.89 10.84
CA ARG A 142 7.74 8.66 11.61
C ARG A 142 7.78 10.18 11.36
N PRO A 143 8.94 10.87 11.41
CA PRO A 143 8.98 12.32 11.14
C PRO A 143 8.54 12.68 9.73
N ILE A 144 8.69 11.76 8.77
CA ILE A 144 8.26 11.94 7.38
C ILE A 144 6.73 11.87 7.31
N ARG A 145 6.10 10.87 7.94
CA ARG A 145 4.63 10.73 7.99
C ARG A 145 3.97 11.97 8.61
N LEU A 146 4.54 12.49 9.69
CA LEU A 146 4.03 13.71 10.35
C LEU A 146 4.19 14.96 9.47
N ARG A 147 5.28 15.07 8.69
CA ARG A 147 5.45 16.16 7.72
C ARG A 147 4.46 16.06 6.57
N LEU A 148 4.18 14.84 6.10
CA LEU A 148 3.16 14.60 5.08
C LEU A 148 1.79 15.02 5.58
N LEU A 149 1.37 14.56 6.77
CA LEU A 149 0.10 14.97 7.39
C LEU A 149 0.00 16.50 7.50
N ARG A 150 1.02 17.16 8.04
CA ARG A 150 1.04 18.63 8.17
C ARG A 150 0.93 19.32 6.81
N ALA A 151 1.64 18.85 5.80
CA ALA A 151 1.58 19.45 4.47
C ALA A 151 0.19 19.32 3.83
N LEU A 152 -0.49 18.18 4.04
CA LEU A 152 -1.87 17.99 3.59
C LEU A 152 -2.84 18.88 4.35
N THR A 153 -2.67 19.03 5.68
CA THR A 153 -3.46 19.97 6.49
C THR A 153 -3.26 21.43 6.08
N ASP A 154 -2.02 21.80 5.74
CA ASP A 154 -1.68 23.15 5.28
C ASP A 154 -2.10 23.40 3.81
N HIS A 155 -2.64 22.39 3.12
CA HIS A 155 -2.91 22.40 1.68
C HIS A 155 -1.68 22.80 0.82
N ASP A 156 -0.47 22.45 1.28
CA ASP A 156 0.78 22.74 0.60
C ASP A 156 1.23 21.54 -0.25
N SER A 157 0.83 21.55 -1.52
CA SER A 157 1.14 20.47 -2.46
C SER A 157 2.64 20.25 -2.65
N ALA A 158 3.46 21.31 -2.58
CA ALA A 158 4.90 21.19 -2.76
C ALA A 158 5.54 20.45 -1.57
N ARG A 159 5.15 20.82 -0.35
CA ARG A 159 5.60 20.12 0.87
C ARG A 159 5.04 18.70 0.96
N ALA A 160 3.82 18.47 0.50
CA ALA A 160 3.21 17.13 0.50
C ALA A 160 3.95 16.20 -0.45
N VAL A 161 4.22 16.65 -1.68
CA VAL A 161 5.01 15.92 -2.67
C VAL A 161 6.41 15.62 -2.14
N ALA A 162 7.10 16.62 -1.58
CA ALA A 162 8.44 16.40 -1.04
C ALA A 162 8.46 15.35 0.10
N ALA A 163 7.45 15.35 0.98
CA ALA A 163 7.34 14.37 2.05
C ALA A 163 7.02 12.95 1.51
N ALA A 164 6.18 12.83 0.48
CA ALA A 164 5.88 11.56 -0.17
C ALA A 164 7.10 10.99 -0.90
N ASP A 165 7.84 11.83 -1.63
CA ASP A 165 9.09 11.44 -2.31
C ASP A 165 10.13 10.96 -1.28
N GLU A 166 10.25 11.64 -0.14
CA GLU A 166 11.18 11.23 0.92
C GLU A 166 10.76 9.92 1.61
N TYR A 167 9.47 9.74 1.90
CA TYR A 167 8.94 8.48 2.44
C TYR A 167 9.32 7.31 1.53
N HIS A 168 9.20 7.53 0.22
CA HIS A 168 9.45 6.52 -0.76
C HIS A 168 10.94 6.24 -0.99
N ALA A 169 11.78 7.28 -0.95
CA ALA A 169 13.23 7.14 -0.98
C ALA A 169 13.74 6.31 0.21
N VAL A 170 13.14 6.46 1.40
CA VAL A 170 13.44 5.59 2.55
C VAL A 170 13.00 4.15 2.29
N SER A 171 11.81 3.93 1.74
CA SER A 171 11.31 2.59 1.39
C SER A 171 12.20 1.90 0.36
N GLU A 172 12.65 2.63 -0.66
CA GLU A 172 13.61 2.12 -1.65
C GLU A 172 14.96 1.78 -1.01
N ARG A 173 15.47 2.63 -0.12
CA ARG A 173 16.71 2.36 0.62
C ARG A 173 16.59 1.09 1.47
N ILE A 174 15.47 0.86 2.14
CA ILE A 174 15.24 -0.38 2.90
C ILE A 174 15.35 -1.59 1.96
N VAL A 175 14.69 -1.57 0.80
CA VAL A 175 14.79 -2.66 -0.18
C VAL A 175 16.22 -2.85 -0.68
N LEU A 176 16.94 -1.78 -1.00
CA LEU A 176 18.30 -1.86 -1.55
C LEU A 176 19.36 -2.29 -0.54
N THR A 177 19.16 -2.00 0.74
CA THR A 177 20.12 -2.33 1.82
C THR A 177 19.99 -3.76 2.32
N HIS A 178 18.89 -4.45 2.01
CA HIS A 178 18.68 -5.85 2.35
C HIS A 178 18.91 -6.73 1.11
N PRO A 179 19.98 -7.55 1.06
CA PRO A 179 20.35 -8.30 -0.15
C PRO A 179 19.23 -9.19 -0.71
N GLU A 180 18.40 -9.79 0.15
CA GLU A 180 17.26 -10.59 -0.27
C GLU A 180 16.17 -9.77 -0.96
N LEU A 181 15.88 -8.55 -0.47
CA LEU A 181 14.90 -7.66 -1.07
C LEU A 181 15.45 -7.04 -2.37
N ALA A 182 16.71 -6.61 -2.37
CA ALA A 182 17.37 -6.07 -3.56
C ALA A 182 17.47 -7.09 -4.70
N GLY A 183 17.72 -8.36 -4.36
CA GLY A 183 17.78 -9.49 -5.29
C GLY A 183 16.43 -10.07 -5.67
N ALA A 184 15.33 -9.67 -5.03
CA ALA A 184 14.02 -10.26 -5.25
C ALA A 184 13.57 -10.09 -6.71
N ARG A 185 13.25 -11.22 -7.36
CA ARG A 185 12.56 -11.27 -8.65
C ARG A 185 11.18 -11.84 -8.41
N LEU A 186 10.14 -11.09 -8.70
CA LEU A 186 8.76 -11.44 -8.32
C LEU A 186 8.20 -12.62 -9.14
N SER A 187 8.89 -13.02 -10.20
CA SER A 187 8.64 -14.26 -10.95
C SER A 187 9.19 -15.52 -10.27
N ASP A 188 10.02 -15.39 -9.24
CA ASP A 188 10.52 -16.54 -8.46
C ASP A 188 9.35 -17.24 -7.73
N PRO A 189 9.20 -18.57 -7.87
CA PRO A 189 8.17 -19.34 -7.18
C PRO A 189 8.08 -19.10 -5.66
N ARG A 190 9.17 -18.70 -4.99
CA ARG A 190 9.16 -18.39 -3.54
C ARG A 190 8.15 -17.30 -3.17
N TRP A 191 7.87 -16.37 -4.08
CA TRP A 191 6.96 -15.24 -3.82
C TRP A 191 5.51 -15.52 -4.22
N ALA A 192 5.26 -16.61 -4.94
CA ALA A 192 3.92 -16.94 -5.44
C ALA A 192 2.83 -16.97 -4.36
N PRO A 193 3.07 -17.50 -3.14
CA PRO A 193 2.08 -17.45 -2.06
C PRO A 193 1.72 -16.03 -1.63
N LEU A 194 2.70 -15.12 -1.55
CA LEU A 194 2.50 -13.73 -1.14
C LEU A 194 1.76 -12.91 -2.20
N LEU A 195 1.95 -13.25 -3.47
CA LEU A 195 1.27 -12.62 -4.61
C LEU A 195 -0.13 -13.20 -4.86
N ALA A 196 -0.44 -14.39 -4.33
CA ALA A 196 -1.75 -15.03 -4.48
C ALA A 196 -2.91 -14.22 -3.91
N GLY A 197 -2.65 -13.38 -2.90
CA GLY A 197 -3.67 -12.53 -2.28
C GLY A 197 -4.04 -11.26 -3.05
N LEU A 198 -3.39 -10.96 -4.18
CA LEU A 198 -3.66 -9.73 -4.94
C LEU A 198 -5.02 -9.75 -5.65
N GLY A 199 -5.50 -10.93 -6.07
CA GLY A 199 -6.76 -11.13 -6.80
C GLY A 199 -7.94 -11.51 -5.91
#